data_AF-A0A3S9MFZ9-F1
#
_entry.id   AF-A0A3S9MFZ9-F1
#
_cell.length_a   1.000
_cell.length_b   1.000
_cell.length_c   1.000
_cell.angle_alpha   90.00
_cell.angle_beta   90.00
_cell.angle_gamma   90.00
#
_symmetry.space_group_name_H-M   'P 1'
#
loop_
_entity.id
_entity.type
_entity.pdbx_description
1 polymer ?
#
loop_
_entity_poly.entity_id
_entity_poly.type
_entity_poly.pdbx_seq_one_letter_code
_entity_poly.pdbx_strand_id
1 'polypeptide(L)'
;MKRKLRVRQAQTVLPFGVGAVLDVQGESFVAAGIERWPDLKTPVSSDRLATRLGVKGFFAAPHTLNDRYDKADRPGVPYVRFPGWLFCGSCRAMVRFLREHEKPGEPPVCTSCAAAPRLTPMRFVRICPDGHLDDVDWWYWAHSKLVPELRESCSESKHAWKARRLSFRVADRASGLEALSVRCEAIREGGKPCGAERDLLDVLGPQGGRCSGRNPWQHWDSRVSCGQQVHNVQRTAGNVYYPVVYSALDIPQTAEAPRAQRTMAEAVLDHGYWTNLIDALGTPRADVFRGMIKEDTDASDRLIDQLVAEATGAPAPPFPDRQESGKSGKIDLSRDEWYAFDAAQLPEATKEFAVRRSGLGLDGEKEEPWATLDAHIGGVVLADRLREVRALTGFRRHSPGGTLVPADTGGRLRWLPATEVYGEGIVLTLDEQRLTAWENDPRVRAHVRGVRTDLDASFRDEQLAETTGSELSPRFLLLHTVAHLLIRQLSFDSGYTTASLRERVYGRPEYGQHGLLIYTAAGDAEGTLGGLVRQGEAPHFAETLIRMLEAAAWCSADPLCAEHTGQGFGNLNRAACHACTLLPETSCQTGNTLLDRALVVGSARVPGYFTDVLTASRESAAAIAQG
;
A
#
# COMPACT_ATOMS: atom_id res chain seq x y z
N MET A 1 -9.11 35.96 -13.77
CA MET A 1 -9.62 34.71 -13.15
C MET A 1 -9.02 34.57 -11.76
N LYS A 2 -9.81 34.25 -10.73
CA LYS A 2 -9.27 33.94 -9.40
C LYS A 2 -8.41 32.67 -9.50
N ARG A 3 -7.27 32.65 -8.80
CA ARG A 3 -6.34 31.50 -8.79
C ARG A 3 -7.06 30.25 -8.28
N LYS A 4 -6.81 29.11 -8.94
CA LYS A 4 -7.36 27.81 -8.56
C LYS A 4 -6.24 26.82 -8.24
N LEU A 5 -6.44 26.03 -7.20
CA LEU A 5 -5.58 24.89 -6.85
C LEU A 5 -6.27 23.62 -7.32
N ARG A 6 -5.50 22.70 -7.92
CA ARG A 6 -6.02 21.49 -8.53
C ARG A 6 -5.22 20.28 -8.10
N VAL A 7 -5.91 19.17 -7.99
CA VAL A 7 -5.39 17.85 -7.64
C VAL A 7 -6.09 16.82 -8.51
N ARG A 8 -5.40 15.74 -8.90
CA ARG A 8 -6.04 14.67 -9.67
C ARG A 8 -7.07 13.97 -8.79
N GLN A 9 -8.18 13.49 -9.37
CA GLN A 9 -9.23 12.81 -8.60
C GLN A 9 -8.68 11.60 -7.81
N ALA A 10 -7.85 10.76 -8.44
CA ALA A 10 -7.16 9.64 -7.78
C ALA A 10 -6.35 10.06 -6.54
N GLN A 11 -5.73 11.24 -6.60
CA GLN A 11 -4.93 11.78 -5.51
C GLN A 11 -5.75 12.15 -4.27
N THR A 12 -7.07 12.29 -4.38
CA THR A 12 -7.99 12.53 -3.24
C THR A 12 -8.28 11.26 -2.43
N VAL A 13 -7.84 10.09 -2.91
CA VAL A 13 -7.82 8.83 -2.16
C VAL A 13 -6.38 8.52 -1.76
N LEU A 14 -5.44 8.57 -2.71
CA LEU A 14 -4.01 8.33 -2.47
C LEU A 14 -3.15 9.16 -3.43
N PRO A 15 -2.17 9.96 -2.95
CA PRO A 15 -1.65 10.00 -1.58
C PRO A 15 -2.33 11.06 -0.69
N PHE A 16 -3.14 11.96 -1.24
CA PHE A 16 -3.66 13.13 -0.54
C PHE A 16 -5.10 12.94 -0.04
N GLY A 17 -5.42 11.73 0.44
CA GLY A 17 -6.71 11.39 1.03
C GLY A 17 -6.98 12.05 2.39
N VAL A 18 -8.14 11.77 2.99
CA VAL A 18 -8.57 12.33 4.29
C VAL A 18 -7.42 12.29 5.30
N GLY A 19 -7.07 13.44 5.90
CA GLY A 19 -5.98 13.55 6.87
C GLY A 19 -4.58 13.68 6.28
N ALA A 20 -4.37 13.48 4.99
CA ALA A 20 -3.08 13.71 4.35
C ALA A 20 -2.78 15.21 4.20
N VAL A 21 -1.49 15.57 4.33
CA VAL A 21 -1.00 16.92 4.03
C VAL A 21 -0.68 17.03 2.54
N LEU A 22 -1.23 18.05 1.89
CA LEU A 22 -1.01 18.41 0.49
C LEU A 22 -0.26 19.75 0.43
N ASP A 23 0.99 19.70 -0.05
CA ASP A 23 1.72 20.90 -0.44
C ASP A 23 1.47 21.20 -1.92
N VAL A 24 1.00 22.41 -2.24
CA VAL A 24 0.69 22.81 -3.62
C VAL A 24 1.03 24.28 -3.85
N GLN A 25 1.81 24.54 -4.90
CA GLN A 25 2.27 25.89 -5.28
C GLN A 25 2.90 26.69 -4.13
N GLY A 26 3.52 26.08 -3.11
CA GLY A 26 4.10 26.79 -1.96
C GLY A 26 3.14 27.08 -0.80
N GLU A 27 1.92 26.55 -0.85
CA GLU A 27 0.99 26.47 0.29
C GLU A 27 0.86 25.03 0.78
N SER A 28 0.28 24.86 1.96
CA SER A 28 0.07 23.56 2.60
C SER A 28 -1.34 23.46 3.16
N PHE A 29 -1.98 22.33 2.91
CA PHE A 29 -3.34 22.02 3.33
C PHE A 29 -3.43 20.60 3.85
N VAL A 30 -4.49 20.28 4.59
CA VAL A 30 -4.84 18.91 4.98
C VAL A 30 -6.24 18.57 4.48
N ALA A 31 -6.43 17.37 3.93
CA ALA A 31 -7.73 16.91 3.48
C ALA A 31 -8.67 16.72 4.68
N ALA A 32 -9.88 17.26 4.61
CA ALA A 32 -10.87 17.09 5.67
C ALA A 32 -11.60 15.74 5.56
N GLY A 33 -12.26 15.35 6.66
CA GLY A 33 -13.10 14.15 6.71
C GLY A 33 -14.25 14.18 5.70
N ILE A 34 -14.71 12.99 5.32
CA ILE A 34 -15.73 12.84 4.27
C ILE A 34 -17.10 13.38 4.66
N GLU A 35 -17.33 13.66 5.95
CA GLU A 35 -18.51 14.37 6.43
C GLU A 35 -18.66 15.80 5.87
N ARG A 36 -17.57 16.36 5.33
CA ARG A 36 -17.56 17.69 4.69
C ARG A 36 -17.59 17.64 3.16
N TRP A 37 -17.62 16.46 2.56
CA TRP A 37 -17.69 16.35 1.10
C TRP A 37 -19.00 16.92 0.57
N PRO A 38 -18.99 17.58 -0.60
CA PRO A 38 -20.20 18.12 -1.20
C PRO A 38 -21.17 17.01 -1.61
N ASP A 39 -22.47 17.35 -1.71
CA ASP A 39 -23.50 16.41 -2.16
C ASP A 39 -23.29 15.95 -3.60
N LEU A 40 -22.71 16.82 -4.43
CA LEU A 40 -22.31 16.51 -5.80
C LEU A 40 -21.07 15.61 -5.77
N LYS A 41 -21.30 14.31 -5.80
CA LYS A 41 -20.28 13.25 -5.80
C LYS A 41 -20.62 12.22 -6.86
N THR A 42 -19.59 11.61 -7.46
CA THR A 42 -19.79 10.61 -8.53
C THR A 42 -19.83 9.23 -7.89
N PRO A 43 -20.92 8.44 -8.05
CA PRO A 43 -20.96 7.08 -7.51
C PRO A 43 -19.90 6.22 -8.20
N VAL A 44 -19.24 5.35 -7.42
CA VAL A 44 -18.31 4.33 -7.92
C VAL A 44 -18.88 2.97 -7.50
N SER A 45 -19.26 2.15 -8.49
CA SER A 45 -19.84 0.83 -8.23
C SER A 45 -18.74 -0.18 -7.93
N SER A 46 -18.91 -0.96 -6.87
CA SER A 46 -18.11 -2.16 -6.56
C SER A 46 -18.77 -2.96 -5.44
N ASP A 47 -19.65 -3.91 -5.79
CA ASP A 47 -20.47 -4.64 -4.82
C ASP A 47 -19.64 -5.55 -3.91
N ARG A 48 -18.61 -6.20 -4.49
CA ARG A 48 -17.68 -7.07 -3.75
C ARG A 48 -16.92 -6.28 -2.68
N LEU A 49 -16.39 -5.12 -3.04
CA LEU A 49 -15.67 -4.26 -2.09
C LEU A 49 -16.62 -3.64 -1.05
N ALA A 50 -17.82 -3.23 -1.45
CA ALA A 50 -18.83 -2.68 -0.55
C ALA A 50 -19.25 -3.70 0.52
N THR A 51 -19.52 -4.94 0.08
CA THR A 51 -19.86 -6.07 0.97
C THR A 51 -18.70 -6.38 1.91
N ARG A 52 -17.47 -6.43 1.40
CA ARG A 52 -16.25 -6.67 2.19
C ARG A 52 -16.04 -5.61 3.28
N LEU A 53 -16.33 -4.35 2.98
CA LEU A 53 -16.14 -3.23 3.90
C LEU A 53 -17.38 -2.92 4.75
N GLY A 54 -18.52 -3.58 4.50
CA GLY A 54 -19.77 -3.35 5.23
C GLY A 54 -20.37 -1.97 4.98
N VAL A 55 -20.15 -1.40 3.78
CA VAL A 55 -20.63 -0.06 3.39
C VAL A 55 -21.70 -0.17 2.30
N LYS A 56 -22.53 0.87 2.14
CA LYS A 56 -23.60 0.93 1.13
C LYS A 56 -23.11 1.34 -0.26
N GLY A 57 -21.87 1.82 -0.38
CA GLY A 57 -21.30 2.20 -1.68
C GLY A 57 -20.13 3.17 -1.54
N PHE A 58 -19.64 3.61 -2.69
CA PHE A 58 -18.48 4.47 -2.80
C PHE A 58 -18.74 5.69 -3.65
N PHE A 59 -17.96 6.75 -3.39
CA PHE A 59 -18.04 7.97 -4.16
C PHE A 59 -16.67 8.54 -4.46
N ALA A 60 -16.49 8.98 -5.69
CA ALA A 60 -15.33 9.76 -6.10
C ALA A 60 -15.57 11.25 -5.87
N ALA A 61 -14.47 11.95 -5.61
CA ALA A 61 -14.42 13.41 -5.57
C ALA A 61 -15.07 13.99 -6.85
N PRO A 62 -15.86 15.07 -6.78
CA PRO A 62 -16.38 15.71 -7.98
C PRO A 62 -15.23 16.09 -8.94
N HIS A 63 -15.33 15.64 -10.19
CA HIS A 63 -14.34 15.93 -11.23
C HIS A 63 -14.80 17.07 -12.14
N THR A 64 -13.83 17.77 -12.74
CA THR A 64 -14.05 18.72 -13.83
C THR A 64 -13.37 18.18 -15.07
N LEU A 65 -14.11 18.02 -16.18
CA LEU A 65 -13.57 17.43 -17.43
C LEU A 65 -12.41 18.24 -18.01
N ASN A 66 -12.45 19.58 -17.94
CA ASN A 66 -11.34 20.49 -18.26
C ASN A 66 -11.68 21.94 -17.82
N ASP A 67 -10.75 22.87 -18.06
CA ASP A 67 -10.90 24.32 -17.76
C ASP A 67 -12.15 24.96 -18.39
N ARG A 68 -12.57 24.45 -19.54
CA ARG A 68 -13.71 24.98 -20.31
C ARG A 68 -15.06 24.56 -19.71
N TYR A 69 -15.11 23.42 -19.02
CA TYR A 69 -16.30 22.89 -18.35
C TYR A 69 -16.27 23.04 -16.82
N ASP A 70 -15.21 23.66 -16.29
CA ASP A 70 -15.03 24.00 -14.88
C ASP A 70 -15.96 25.17 -14.50
N LYS A 71 -17.07 24.86 -13.81
CA LYS A 71 -17.94 25.87 -13.22
C LYS A 71 -17.26 26.45 -11.99
N ALA A 72 -16.95 27.76 -12.05
CA ALA A 72 -16.10 28.46 -11.08
C ALA A 72 -16.46 28.27 -9.59
N ASP A 73 -17.73 28.00 -9.29
CA ASP A 73 -18.25 27.85 -7.92
C ASP A 73 -18.66 26.41 -7.55
N ARG A 74 -18.29 25.40 -8.35
CA ARG A 74 -18.55 24.00 -7.95
C ARG A 74 -17.64 23.62 -6.79
N PRO A 75 -18.19 23.15 -5.66
CA PRO A 75 -17.37 22.74 -4.52
C PRO A 75 -16.53 21.50 -4.89
N GLY A 76 -15.22 21.61 -4.71
CA GLY A 76 -14.30 20.47 -4.74
C GLY A 76 -14.28 19.73 -3.39
N VAL A 77 -13.37 18.77 -3.25
CA VAL A 77 -13.10 18.12 -1.96
C VAL A 77 -12.57 19.16 -0.96
N PRO A 78 -13.04 19.16 0.29
CA PRO A 78 -12.60 20.12 1.30
C PRO A 78 -11.16 19.86 1.76
N TYR A 79 -10.29 20.85 1.57
CA TYR A 79 -8.96 20.93 2.17
C TYR A 79 -8.89 22.15 3.08
N VAL A 80 -8.29 22.01 4.25
CA VAL A 80 -8.14 23.08 5.25
C VAL A 80 -6.67 23.48 5.33
N ARG A 81 -6.36 24.78 5.37
CA ARG A 81 -4.97 25.23 5.50
C ARG A 81 -4.34 24.66 6.76
N PHE A 82 -3.21 24.01 6.58
CA PHE A 82 -2.45 23.41 7.66
C PHE A 82 -1.00 23.20 7.23
N PRO A 83 0.01 23.50 8.07
CA PRO A 83 -0.10 24.11 9.39
C PRO A 83 -0.72 25.51 9.33
N GLY A 84 -1.43 25.88 10.38
CA GLY A 84 -1.98 27.24 10.49
C GLY A 84 -0.91 28.27 10.85
N TRP A 85 0.24 27.86 11.38
CA TRP A 85 1.36 28.76 11.61
C TRP A 85 2.17 28.95 10.33
N LEU A 86 2.27 30.21 9.91
CA LEU A 86 3.05 30.65 8.76
C LEU A 86 4.10 31.67 9.20
N PHE A 87 5.11 31.92 8.38
CA PHE A 87 6.09 32.97 8.61
C PHE A 87 6.40 33.76 7.34
N CYS A 88 6.83 35.01 7.50
CA CYS A 88 7.28 35.85 6.40
C CYS A 88 8.76 35.60 6.10
N GLY A 89 9.10 35.31 4.84
CA GLY A 89 10.49 35.15 4.40
C GLY A 89 11.34 36.44 4.54
N SER A 90 10.70 37.62 4.49
CA SER A 90 11.38 38.92 4.55
C SER A 90 11.56 39.42 5.99
N CYS A 91 10.48 39.62 6.75
CA CYS A 91 10.57 40.17 8.11
C CYS A 91 10.64 39.11 9.21
N ARG A 92 10.59 37.82 8.86
CA ARG A 92 10.65 36.68 9.79
C ARG A 92 9.51 36.60 10.82
N ALA A 93 8.53 37.51 10.78
CA ALA A 93 7.37 37.46 11.65
C ALA A 93 6.55 36.19 11.41
N MET A 94 6.18 35.52 12.49
CA MET A 94 5.25 34.40 12.47
C MET A 94 3.82 34.89 12.66
N VAL A 95 2.88 34.20 12.02
CA VAL A 95 1.45 34.53 12.03
C VAL A 95 0.66 33.23 12.14
N ARG A 96 -0.32 33.19 13.04
CA ARG A 96 -1.35 32.14 13.03
C ARG A 96 -2.44 32.52 12.04
N PHE A 97 -2.47 31.84 10.90
CA PHE A 97 -3.52 31.97 9.91
C PHE A 97 -4.71 31.09 10.31
N LEU A 98 -5.88 31.70 10.47
CA LEU A 98 -7.12 31.04 10.87
C LEU A 98 -8.04 30.88 9.65
N ARG A 99 -8.99 29.95 9.73
CA ARG A 99 -9.93 29.70 8.62
C ARG A 99 -10.75 30.94 8.24
N GLU A 100 -11.08 31.79 9.22
CA GLU A 100 -11.79 33.06 9.00
C GLU A 100 -10.99 34.09 8.18
N HIS A 101 -9.67 33.91 8.09
CA HIS A 101 -8.81 34.75 7.24
C HIS A 101 -8.73 34.24 5.80
N GLU A 102 -9.22 33.03 5.50
CA GLU A 102 -9.18 32.47 4.14
C GLU A 102 -10.03 33.29 3.18
N LYS A 103 -9.46 33.57 2.00
CA LYS A 103 -10.15 34.24 0.90
C LYS A 103 -10.02 33.39 -0.37
N PRO A 104 -11.13 33.10 -1.08
CA PRO A 104 -11.08 32.26 -2.27
C PRO A 104 -10.10 32.80 -3.33
N GLY A 105 -9.09 32.00 -3.65
CA GLY A 105 -8.09 32.30 -4.68
C GLY A 105 -6.96 33.25 -4.26
N GLU A 106 -6.90 33.66 -2.99
CA GLU A 106 -5.84 34.55 -2.50
C GLU A 106 -4.91 33.79 -1.54
N PRO A 107 -3.59 33.71 -1.83
CA PRO A 107 -2.64 33.14 -0.88
C PRO A 107 -2.48 34.06 0.35
N PRO A 108 -2.09 33.51 1.51
CA PRO A 108 -1.81 34.30 2.70
C PRO A 108 -0.57 35.19 2.47
N VAL A 109 -0.71 36.48 2.74
CA VAL A 109 0.36 37.49 2.58
C VAL A 109 0.72 38.15 3.91
N CYS A 110 1.96 38.61 4.02
CA CYS A 110 2.43 39.34 5.19
C CYS A 110 1.85 40.75 5.22
N THR A 111 1.02 41.05 6.21
CA THR A 111 0.45 42.40 6.42
C THR A 111 1.43 43.38 7.07
N SER A 112 2.57 42.89 7.57
CA SER A 112 3.59 43.71 8.23
C SER A 112 4.63 44.29 7.28
N CYS A 113 4.67 43.83 6.03
CA CYS A 113 5.64 44.25 5.03
C CYS A 113 4.93 45.00 3.91
N ALA A 114 5.47 46.14 3.48
CA ALA A 114 4.91 46.94 2.40
C ALA A 114 4.75 46.15 1.09
N ALA A 115 5.71 45.28 0.78
CA ALA A 115 5.69 44.43 -0.42
C ALA A 115 4.71 43.24 -0.34
N ALA A 116 3.99 43.08 0.78
CA ALA A 116 3.05 41.98 1.02
C ALA A 116 3.54 40.59 0.53
N PRO A 117 4.78 40.17 0.87
CA PRO A 117 5.30 38.89 0.43
C PRO A 117 4.43 37.75 0.96
N ARG A 118 4.31 36.69 0.16
CA ARG A 118 3.56 35.49 0.53
C ARG A 118 4.15 34.85 1.80
N LEU A 119 3.27 34.38 2.68
CA LEU A 119 3.66 33.67 3.89
C LEU A 119 3.97 32.19 3.57
N THR A 120 5.01 31.68 4.21
CA THR A 120 5.48 30.29 4.08
C THR A 120 4.96 29.46 5.25
N PRO A 121 4.40 28.27 5.04
CA PRO A 121 3.98 27.39 6.13
C PRO A 121 5.16 26.91 6.97
N MET A 122 4.94 26.79 8.29
CA MET A 122 5.92 26.18 9.18
C MET A 122 6.18 24.72 8.76
N ARG A 123 7.43 24.27 8.91
CA ARG A 123 7.84 22.93 8.45
C ARG A 123 7.56 21.81 9.45
N PHE A 124 7.25 22.16 10.70
CA PHE A 124 7.10 21.21 11.80
C PHE A 124 5.67 21.18 12.29
N VAL A 125 5.19 19.98 12.58
CA VAL A 125 3.83 19.69 13.05
C VAL A 125 3.90 18.69 14.19
N ARG A 126 2.81 18.61 14.95
CA ARG A 126 2.66 17.73 16.11
C ARG A 126 1.70 16.61 15.78
N ILE A 127 2.09 15.37 16.06
CA ILE A 127 1.27 14.17 15.87
C ILE A 127 1.22 13.33 17.15
N CYS A 128 0.25 12.42 17.25
CA CYS A 128 0.22 11.39 18.30
C CYS A 128 -0.23 10.01 17.77
N PRO A 129 0.05 8.92 18.50
CA PRO A 129 -0.44 7.57 18.21
C PRO A 129 -1.96 7.44 17.96
N ASP A 130 -2.79 8.26 18.60
CA ASP A 130 -4.25 8.26 18.38
C ASP A 130 -4.67 8.93 17.05
N GLY A 131 -3.72 9.34 16.21
CA GLY A 131 -3.97 9.87 14.86
C GLY A 131 -4.27 11.36 14.76
N HIS A 132 -4.23 12.10 15.87
CA HIS A 132 -4.39 13.56 15.89
C HIS A 132 -3.20 14.28 15.26
N LEU A 133 -3.50 15.40 14.60
CA LEU A 133 -2.55 16.30 13.95
C LEU A 133 -2.83 17.73 14.41
N ASP A 134 -1.79 18.43 14.84
CA ASP A 134 -1.88 19.82 15.25
C ASP A 134 -0.58 20.57 14.92
N ASP A 135 -0.62 21.88 15.08
CA ASP A 135 0.60 22.66 15.03
C ASP A 135 1.45 22.48 16.29
N VAL A 136 2.75 22.76 16.16
CA VAL A 136 3.62 22.94 17.33
C VAL A 136 3.16 24.20 18.09
N ASP A 137 3.11 24.11 19.42
CA ASP A 137 2.92 25.29 20.27
C ASP A 137 4.21 26.12 20.27
N TRP A 138 4.33 26.99 19.27
CA TRP A 138 5.52 27.82 19.07
C TRP A 138 5.75 28.84 20.19
N TRP A 139 4.69 29.27 20.87
CA TRP A 139 4.84 30.14 22.03
C TRP A 139 5.48 29.35 23.17
N TYR A 140 4.92 28.18 23.51
CA TYR A 140 5.50 27.33 24.53
C TYR A 140 6.93 26.91 24.17
N TRP A 141 7.19 26.56 22.91
CA TRP A 141 8.53 26.21 22.42
C TRP A 141 9.56 27.30 22.77
N ALA A 142 9.30 28.55 22.39
CA ALA A 142 10.19 29.68 22.65
C ALA A 142 10.44 29.93 24.15
N HIS A 143 9.49 29.58 25.01
CA HIS A 143 9.56 29.82 26.46
C HIS A 143 9.91 28.57 27.29
N SER A 144 10.07 27.41 26.65
CA SER A 144 10.21 26.12 27.35
C SER A 144 11.53 25.97 28.11
N LYS A 145 12.60 26.67 27.70
CA LYS A 145 13.88 26.76 28.42
C LYS A 145 13.85 27.77 29.58
N LEU A 146 12.81 28.59 29.70
CA LEU A 146 12.63 29.50 30.84
C LEU A 146 12.02 28.77 32.03
N VAL A 147 12.41 29.17 33.23
CA VAL A 147 11.73 28.76 34.48
C VAL A 147 10.26 29.19 34.47
N PRO A 148 9.35 28.45 35.12
CA PRO A 148 7.91 28.69 35.06
C PRO A 148 7.50 30.13 35.37
N GLU A 149 8.13 30.77 36.36
CA GLU A 149 7.80 32.13 36.81
C GLU A 149 8.08 33.16 35.70
N LEU A 150 9.21 33.02 34.99
CA LEU A 150 9.56 33.89 33.86
C LEU A 150 8.67 33.64 32.65
N ARG A 151 8.24 32.39 32.45
CA ARG A 151 7.30 32.02 31.37
C ARG A 151 5.93 32.64 31.61
N GLU A 152 5.43 32.55 32.84
CA GLU A 152 4.14 33.11 33.25
C GLU A 152 4.13 34.64 33.24
N SER A 153 5.29 35.29 33.45
CA SER A 153 5.41 36.75 33.32
C SER A 153 5.19 37.31 31.90
N CYS A 154 5.13 36.43 30.88
CA CYS A 154 4.84 36.84 29.51
C CYS A 154 3.32 36.89 29.28
N SER A 155 2.75 38.10 29.31
CA SER A 155 1.31 38.35 29.09
C SER A 155 0.81 37.96 27.69
N GLU A 156 1.72 37.72 26.73
CA GLU A 156 1.36 37.38 25.35
C GLU A 156 0.97 35.92 25.15
N SER A 157 0.94 35.07 26.19
CA SER A 157 0.50 33.66 26.05
C SER A 157 -0.85 33.51 25.32
N LYS A 158 -1.80 34.41 25.58
CA LYS A 158 -3.15 34.42 24.94
C LYS A 158 -3.21 35.17 23.61
N HIS A 159 -2.14 35.89 23.24
CA HIS A 159 -2.08 36.76 22.07
C HIS A 159 -0.95 36.40 21.10
N ALA A 160 -0.16 35.36 21.42
CA ALA A 160 1.00 34.93 20.67
C ALA A 160 0.69 34.61 19.20
N TRP A 161 -0.54 34.21 18.91
CA TRP A 161 -1.05 33.92 17.58
C TRP A 161 -1.14 35.15 16.65
N LYS A 162 -1.16 36.38 17.20
CA LYS A 162 -1.12 37.62 16.41
C LYS A 162 0.24 37.81 15.74
N ALA A 163 0.23 38.43 14.56
CA ALA A 163 1.45 38.76 13.84
C ALA A 163 2.45 39.56 14.69
N ARG A 164 3.75 39.34 14.49
CA ARG A 164 4.87 40.01 15.18
C ARG A 164 5.00 39.73 16.67
N ARG A 165 4.29 38.74 17.22
CA ARG A 165 4.51 38.27 18.61
C ARG A 165 5.60 37.21 18.70
N LEU A 166 5.74 36.41 17.65
CA LEU A 166 6.82 35.44 17.46
C LEU A 166 7.57 35.72 16.15
N SER A 167 8.86 35.42 16.12
CA SER A 167 9.71 35.51 14.91
C SER A 167 10.48 34.21 14.69
N PHE A 168 10.60 33.78 13.43
CA PHE A 168 11.35 32.61 12.99
C PHE A 168 12.70 33.04 12.42
N ARG A 169 13.77 32.88 13.18
CA ARG A 169 15.10 33.42 12.85
C ARG A 169 16.02 32.34 12.27
N VAL A 170 16.98 32.80 11.48
CA VAL A 170 18.05 32.00 10.92
C VAL A 170 19.35 32.68 11.33
N ALA A 171 20.23 31.96 12.01
CA ALA A 171 21.55 32.44 12.41
C ALA A 171 22.53 32.28 11.24
N ASP A 172 23.34 33.31 10.97
CA ASP A 172 24.24 33.36 9.81
C ASP A 172 25.45 32.40 9.91
N ARG A 173 25.77 31.89 11.11
CA ARG A 173 27.02 31.16 11.40
C ARG A 173 26.83 29.74 11.93
N ALA A 174 25.61 29.22 11.86
CA ALA A 174 25.29 27.85 12.25
C ALA A 174 24.72 27.10 11.04
N SER A 175 24.96 25.80 10.97
CA SER A 175 24.29 24.88 10.03
C SER A 175 23.22 24.09 10.78
N GLY A 176 22.37 23.34 10.06
CA GLY A 176 21.41 22.45 10.71
C GLY A 176 20.20 23.13 11.37
N LEU A 177 19.62 22.47 12.37
CA LEU A 177 18.40 22.92 13.07
C LEU A 177 18.72 23.93 14.19
N GLU A 178 19.92 23.86 14.75
CA GLU A 178 20.47 24.80 15.73
C GLU A 178 20.64 26.22 15.17
N ALA A 179 20.75 26.35 13.84
CA ALA A 179 20.75 27.63 13.15
C ALA A 179 19.37 28.30 13.09
N LEU A 180 18.30 27.56 13.40
CA LEU A 180 16.93 28.04 13.30
C LEU A 180 16.38 28.24 14.71
N SER A 181 15.76 29.38 14.99
CA SER A 181 15.17 29.65 16.31
C SER A 181 13.80 30.31 16.21
N VAL A 182 13.00 30.10 17.26
CA VAL A 182 11.77 30.87 17.47
C VAL A 182 11.99 31.80 18.66
N ARG A 183 11.74 33.09 18.43
CA ARG A 183 11.88 34.13 19.45
C ARG A 183 10.56 34.83 19.71
N CYS A 184 10.30 35.14 20.98
CA CYS A 184 9.22 36.00 21.41
C CYS A 184 9.63 37.48 21.34
N GLU A 185 8.89 38.25 20.55
CA GLU A 185 9.06 39.69 20.36
C GLU A 185 8.12 40.51 21.25
N ALA A 186 7.46 39.86 22.21
CA ALA A 186 6.60 40.50 23.19
C ALA A 186 7.36 41.51 24.06
N ILE A 187 6.67 42.54 24.53
CA ILE A 187 7.15 43.44 25.58
C ILE A 187 6.38 43.08 26.86
N ARG A 188 7.10 42.80 27.94
CA ARG A 188 6.55 42.50 29.27
C ARG A 188 6.04 43.79 29.94
N GLU A 189 5.25 43.63 31.01
CA GLU A 189 4.88 44.74 31.89
C GLU A 189 6.16 45.48 32.37
N GLY A 190 6.18 46.80 32.22
CA GLY A 190 7.37 47.62 32.47
C GLY A 190 8.28 47.90 31.26
N GLY A 191 7.85 47.55 30.04
CA GLY A 191 8.51 47.98 28.80
C GLY A 191 9.74 47.16 28.38
N LYS A 192 10.07 46.08 29.10
CA LYS A 192 11.21 45.21 28.79
C LYS A 192 10.83 44.14 27.76
N PRO A 193 11.66 43.84 26.74
CA PRO A 193 11.38 42.75 25.82
C PRO A 193 11.39 41.40 26.55
N CYS A 194 10.46 40.52 26.17
CA CYS A 194 10.41 39.16 26.71
C CYS A 194 11.68 38.39 26.32
N GLY A 195 12.08 38.48 25.05
CA GLY A 195 13.34 37.94 24.54
C GLY A 195 13.48 36.42 24.62
N ALA A 196 12.43 35.69 25.03
CA ALA A 196 12.44 34.24 25.09
C ALA A 196 12.77 33.67 23.71
N GLU A 197 13.79 32.84 23.62
CA GLU A 197 14.30 32.30 22.36
C GLU A 197 14.74 30.86 22.56
N ARG A 198 14.34 29.98 21.64
CA ARG A 198 14.80 28.59 21.61
C ARG A 198 15.10 28.18 20.17
N ASP A 199 16.28 27.59 19.98
CA ASP A 199 16.70 26.91 18.76
C ASP A 199 15.79 25.69 18.43
N LEU A 200 15.96 25.09 17.25
CA LEU A 200 15.19 23.92 16.82
C LEU A 200 15.96 22.60 16.94
N LEU A 201 17.10 22.55 17.64
CA LEU A 201 17.95 21.35 17.71
C LEU A 201 17.15 20.13 18.21
N ASP A 202 16.38 20.31 19.27
CA ASP A 202 15.54 19.26 19.88
C ASP A 202 14.08 19.30 19.40
N VAL A 203 13.77 19.96 18.29
CA VAL A 203 12.37 20.14 17.87
C VAL A 203 11.71 18.83 17.46
N LEU A 204 12.48 17.85 16.98
CA LEU A 204 11.96 16.57 16.50
C LEU A 204 11.89 15.53 17.63
N GLY A 205 10.90 14.64 17.57
CA GLY A 205 10.74 13.57 18.54
C GLY A 205 9.74 13.89 19.66
N PRO A 206 9.76 13.16 20.77
CA PRO A 206 8.81 13.30 21.87
C PRO A 206 8.89 14.70 22.51
N GLN A 207 7.75 15.35 22.72
CA GLN A 207 7.69 16.71 23.29
C GLN A 207 6.78 16.82 24.51
N GLY A 208 7.06 17.75 25.42
CA GLY A 208 6.18 18.03 26.55
C GLY A 208 4.76 18.48 26.15
N GLY A 209 3.83 18.40 27.10
CA GLY A 209 2.43 18.83 26.93
C GLY A 209 1.50 17.73 26.43
N ARG A 210 0.19 18.00 26.44
CA ARG A 210 -0.86 17.03 26.06
C ARG A 210 -1.28 17.19 24.61
N CYS A 211 -1.67 16.09 23.97
CA CYS A 211 -2.32 16.13 22.66
C CYS A 211 -3.58 17.01 22.71
N SER A 212 -3.86 17.76 21.63
CA SER A 212 -5.07 18.59 21.55
C SER A 212 -6.34 17.78 21.37
N GLY A 213 -6.22 16.48 21.07
CA GLY A 213 -7.36 15.57 20.96
C GLY A 213 -8.24 15.87 19.76
N ARG A 214 -7.72 16.51 18.72
CA ARG A 214 -8.46 16.83 17.50
C ARG A 214 -7.55 16.90 16.28
N ASN A 215 -8.15 16.88 15.11
CA ASN A 215 -7.50 17.13 13.83
C ASN A 215 -7.80 18.55 13.31
N PRO A 216 -6.99 19.10 12.38
CA PRO A 216 -7.08 20.50 12.00
C PRO A 216 -8.37 20.89 11.29
N TRP A 217 -9.11 19.93 10.70
CA TRP A 217 -10.42 20.15 10.06
C TRP A 217 -11.60 20.04 11.05
N GLN A 218 -11.40 19.47 12.24
CA GLN A 218 -12.45 19.33 13.25
C GLN A 218 -12.69 20.66 13.99
N HIS A 219 -13.88 20.81 14.58
CA HIS A 219 -14.18 21.97 15.43
C HIS A 219 -13.47 21.85 16.78
N TRP A 220 -13.25 22.97 17.47
CA TRP A 220 -12.61 22.96 18.79
C TRP A 220 -13.40 22.12 19.81
N ASP A 221 -14.72 22.20 19.76
CA ASP A 221 -15.61 21.51 20.70
C ASP A 221 -15.71 19.99 20.44
N SER A 222 -15.21 19.53 19.28
CA SER A 222 -15.15 18.10 18.95
C SER A 222 -13.91 17.40 19.51
N ARG A 223 -13.07 18.10 20.28
CA ARG A 223 -11.86 17.53 20.88
C ARG A 223 -12.19 16.41 21.86
N VAL A 224 -11.42 15.34 21.83
CA VAL A 224 -11.50 14.24 22.80
C VAL A 224 -10.36 14.34 23.82
N SER A 225 -10.53 13.72 24.98
CA SER A 225 -9.43 13.59 25.93
C SER A 225 -8.41 12.60 25.38
N CYS A 226 -7.21 13.07 25.06
CA CYS A 226 -6.11 12.23 24.55
C CYS A 226 -4.92 12.28 25.51
N GLY A 227 -4.54 11.12 26.03
CA GLY A 227 -3.42 10.95 26.97
C GLY A 227 -2.07 10.67 26.30
N GLN A 228 -2.04 10.58 24.97
CA GLN A 228 -0.85 10.13 24.25
C GLN A 228 0.30 11.13 24.26
N GLN A 229 1.53 10.60 24.28
CA GLN A 229 2.76 11.36 24.10
C GLN A 229 2.81 11.94 22.69
N VAL A 230 2.91 13.25 22.60
CA VAL A 230 3.02 13.95 21.32
C VAL A 230 4.43 13.92 20.78
N HIS A 231 4.52 13.93 19.45
CA HIS A 231 5.77 13.96 18.72
C HIS A 231 5.75 15.08 17.72
N ASN A 232 6.81 15.87 17.71
CA ASN A 232 7.02 16.85 16.65
C ASN A 232 7.79 16.18 15.52
N VAL A 233 7.32 16.40 14.29
CA VAL A 233 7.89 15.84 13.07
C VAL A 233 7.93 16.89 11.98
N GLN A 234 8.71 16.64 10.93
CA GLN A 234 8.56 17.43 9.70
C GLN A 234 7.21 17.10 9.06
N ARG A 235 6.49 18.10 8.55
CA ARG A 235 5.16 17.92 7.95
C ARG A 235 5.13 16.98 6.73
N THR A 236 6.29 16.77 6.10
CA THR A 236 6.51 15.86 4.95
C THR A 236 7.10 14.52 5.37
N ALA A 237 7.23 14.24 6.67
CA ALA A 237 7.71 12.94 7.12
C ALA A 237 6.65 11.86 6.87
N GLY A 238 7.08 10.65 6.47
CA GLY A 238 6.17 9.55 6.16
C GLY A 238 5.30 9.12 7.35
N ASN A 239 5.79 9.30 8.58
CA ASN A 239 5.02 9.00 9.79
C ASN A 239 3.91 10.02 10.12
N VAL A 240 3.76 11.06 9.32
CA VAL A 240 2.60 11.95 9.41
C VAL A 240 1.35 11.24 8.89
N TYR A 241 1.44 10.34 7.90
CA TYR A 241 0.25 9.78 7.26
C TYR A 241 0.50 8.37 6.70
N TYR A 242 -0.20 7.38 7.27
CA TYR A 242 -0.25 6.01 6.76
C TYR A 242 -1.68 5.71 6.27
N PRO A 243 -1.94 5.76 4.96
CA PRO A 243 -3.29 5.50 4.43
C PRO A 243 -3.69 4.03 4.59
N VAL A 244 -4.97 3.79 4.88
CA VAL A 244 -5.56 2.44 4.88
C VAL A 244 -6.55 2.33 3.73
N VAL A 245 -6.05 1.74 2.63
CA VAL A 245 -6.78 1.60 1.37
C VAL A 245 -7.06 0.14 1.11
N TYR A 246 -8.31 -0.14 0.73
CA TYR A 246 -8.71 -1.44 0.20
C TYR A 246 -9.01 -1.29 -1.28
N SER A 247 -8.71 -2.33 -2.05
CA SER A 247 -9.03 -2.32 -3.47
C SER A 247 -9.53 -3.66 -3.98
N ALA A 248 -10.38 -3.62 -4.99
CA ALA A 248 -10.92 -4.80 -5.66
C ALA A 248 -10.77 -4.63 -7.17
N LEU A 249 -10.41 -5.71 -7.86
CA LEU A 249 -10.52 -5.81 -9.30
C LEU A 249 -11.97 -6.15 -9.66
N ASP A 250 -12.52 -5.45 -10.66
CA ASP A 250 -13.85 -5.77 -11.19
C ASP A 250 -13.76 -6.95 -12.13
N ILE A 251 -13.78 -8.13 -11.53
CA ILE A 251 -13.72 -9.41 -12.20
C ILE A 251 -15.15 -9.97 -12.28
N PRO A 252 -15.61 -10.39 -13.48
CA PRO A 252 -16.89 -11.08 -13.64
C PRO A 252 -16.97 -12.32 -12.73
N GLN A 253 -18.13 -12.60 -12.15
CA GLN A 253 -18.28 -13.79 -11.33
C GLN A 253 -18.09 -15.04 -12.20
N THR A 254 -17.06 -15.82 -11.89
CA THR A 254 -16.89 -17.17 -12.43
C THR A 254 -17.63 -18.15 -11.53
N ALA A 255 -18.41 -19.05 -12.11
CA ALA A 255 -19.05 -20.15 -11.39
C ALA A 255 -18.08 -21.30 -11.07
N GLU A 256 -16.80 -21.16 -11.43
CA GLU A 256 -15.81 -22.23 -11.45
C GLU A 256 -14.94 -22.23 -10.17
N ALA A 257 -14.88 -23.38 -9.49
CA ALA A 257 -13.87 -23.66 -8.47
C ALA A 257 -12.46 -23.78 -9.12
N PRO A 258 -11.37 -23.61 -8.33
CA PRO A 258 -10.00 -23.55 -8.84
C PRO A 258 -9.61 -24.81 -9.63
N ARG A 259 -8.67 -24.66 -10.58
CA ARG A 259 -8.23 -25.77 -11.44
C ARG A 259 -7.67 -26.93 -10.63
N ALA A 260 -6.92 -26.66 -9.56
CA ALA A 260 -6.38 -27.67 -8.65
C ALA A 260 -7.45 -28.47 -7.88
N GLN A 261 -8.58 -27.85 -7.53
CA GLN A 261 -9.70 -28.57 -6.89
C GLN A 261 -10.45 -29.44 -7.89
N ARG A 262 -10.54 -29.02 -9.16
CA ARG A 262 -11.16 -29.82 -10.23
C ARG A 262 -10.31 -31.02 -10.63
N THR A 263 -9.01 -30.86 -10.83
CA THR A 263 -8.14 -32.00 -11.17
C THR A 263 -8.16 -33.06 -10.07
N MET A 264 -8.23 -32.63 -8.80
CA MET A 264 -8.36 -33.55 -7.67
C MET A 264 -9.76 -34.16 -7.58
N ALA A 265 -10.82 -33.37 -7.83
CA ALA A 265 -12.19 -33.87 -7.84
C ALA A 265 -12.42 -34.88 -8.97
N GLU A 266 -11.92 -34.59 -10.17
CA GLU A 266 -11.91 -35.48 -11.33
C GLU A 266 -11.11 -36.75 -11.01
N ALA A 267 -9.92 -36.64 -10.41
CA ALA A 267 -9.14 -37.80 -9.98
C ALA A 267 -9.85 -38.66 -8.92
N VAL A 268 -10.61 -38.05 -8.00
CA VAL A 268 -11.44 -38.77 -7.01
C VAL A 268 -12.63 -39.46 -7.68
N LEU A 269 -13.33 -38.77 -8.58
CA LEU A 269 -14.50 -39.30 -9.29
C LEU A 269 -14.14 -40.44 -10.26
N ASP A 270 -12.99 -40.34 -10.92
CA ASP A 270 -12.46 -41.37 -11.84
C ASP A 270 -11.70 -42.49 -11.09
N HIS A 271 -11.56 -42.41 -9.76
CA HIS A 271 -10.85 -43.41 -8.98
C HIS A 271 -11.55 -44.77 -9.01
N GLY A 272 -10.81 -45.87 -9.18
CA GLY A 272 -11.38 -47.23 -9.28
C GLY A 272 -12.13 -47.70 -8.03
N TYR A 273 -11.93 -47.04 -6.88
CA TYR A 273 -12.67 -47.29 -5.64
C TYR A 273 -13.84 -46.32 -5.40
N TRP A 274 -14.09 -45.36 -6.30
CA TRP A 274 -15.17 -44.38 -6.15
C TRP A 274 -16.56 -45.02 -6.05
N THR A 275 -16.90 -45.91 -6.98
CA THR A 275 -18.16 -46.67 -6.94
C THR A 275 -18.25 -47.57 -5.71
N ASN A 276 -17.14 -48.22 -5.32
CA ASN A 276 -17.07 -49.03 -4.11
C ASN A 276 -17.30 -48.20 -2.82
N LEU A 277 -16.82 -46.95 -2.78
CA LEU A 277 -17.06 -46.01 -1.69
C LEU A 277 -18.56 -45.68 -1.60
N ILE A 278 -19.20 -45.33 -2.73
CA ILE A 278 -20.63 -45.01 -2.79
C ILE A 278 -21.50 -46.19 -2.37
N ASP A 279 -21.19 -47.40 -2.84
CA ASP A 279 -21.95 -48.62 -2.51
C ASP A 279 -21.78 -49.06 -1.05
N ALA A 280 -20.65 -48.70 -0.42
CA ALA A 280 -20.33 -49.08 0.95
C ALA A 280 -20.74 -48.05 2.02
N LEU A 281 -21.37 -46.93 1.64
CA LEU A 281 -21.76 -45.86 2.56
C LEU A 281 -22.61 -46.38 3.72
N GLY A 282 -22.29 -45.94 4.95
CA GLY A 282 -22.95 -46.40 6.18
C GLY A 282 -22.43 -47.73 6.73
N THR A 283 -21.44 -48.35 6.09
CA THR A 283 -20.73 -49.53 6.61
C THR A 283 -19.29 -49.19 7.01
N PRO A 284 -18.64 -50.00 7.86
CA PRO A 284 -17.22 -49.80 8.21
C PRO A 284 -16.25 -49.90 7.01
N ARG A 285 -16.72 -50.39 5.85
CA ARG A 285 -15.90 -50.52 4.64
C ARG A 285 -15.75 -49.19 3.88
N ALA A 286 -16.67 -48.24 4.07
CA ALA A 286 -16.57 -46.92 3.45
C ALA A 286 -15.29 -46.18 3.88
N ASP A 287 -14.92 -46.29 5.17
CA ASP A 287 -13.72 -45.63 5.70
C ASP A 287 -12.43 -46.20 5.09
N VAL A 288 -12.43 -47.49 4.71
CA VAL A 288 -11.29 -48.13 4.05
C VAL A 288 -11.14 -47.62 2.62
N PHE A 289 -12.22 -47.60 1.83
CA PHE A 289 -12.18 -47.07 0.46
C PHE A 289 -11.86 -45.57 0.43
N ARG A 290 -12.40 -44.81 1.39
CA ARG A 290 -12.06 -43.39 1.60
C ARG A 290 -10.57 -43.20 1.87
N GLY A 291 -9.99 -44.03 2.76
CA GLY A 291 -8.56 -44.00 3.07
C GLY A 291 -7.68 -44.25 1.84
N MET A 292 -8.04 -45.24 1.02
CA MET A 292 -7.32 -45.56 -0.22
C MET A 292 -7.42 -44.45 -1.26
N ILE A 293 -8.63 -43.92 -1.52
CA ILE A 293 -8.81 -42.77 -2.44
C ILE A 293 -7.96 -41.59 -1.98
N LYS A 294 -7.94 -41.30 -0.68
CA LYS A 294 -7.16 -40.21 -0.11
C LYS A 294 -5.65 -40.42 -0.26
N GLU A 295 -5.17 -41.64 -0.04
CA GLU A 295 -3.76 -41.97 -0.19
C GLU A 295 -3.30 -41.88 -1.66
N ASP A 296 -4.15 -42.30 -2.60
CA ASP A 296 -3.85 -42.35 -4.03
C ASP A 296 -4.03 -40.99 -4.75
N THR A 297 -4.95 -40.15 -4.27
CA THR A 297 -5.29 -38.86 -4.89
C THR A 297 -4.79 -37.65 -4.09
N ASP A 298 -4.27 -37.84 -2.88
CA ASP A 298 -3.96 -36.76 -1.92
C ASP A 298 -5.17 -35.83 -1.64
N ALA A 299 -6.39 -36.31 -1.89
CA ALA A 299 -7.61 -35.54 -1.71
C ALA A 299 -7.93 -35.34 -0.23
N SER A 300 -8.29 -34.10 0.15
CA SER A 300 -8.77 -33.83 1.51
C SER A 300 -10.08 -34.56 1.80
N ASP A 301 -10.31 -34.95 3.06
CA ASP A 301 -11.56 -35.61 3.48
C ASP A 301 -12.80 -34.77 3.11
N ARG A 302 -12.65 -33.44 3.13
CA ARG A 302 -13.71 -32.48 2.75
C ARG A 302 -14.12 -32.57 1.29
N LEU A 303 -13.16 -32.78 0.38
CA LEU A 303 -13.42 -32.90 -1.05
C LEU A 303 -14.20 -34.20 -1.33
N ILE A 304 -13.77 -35.30 -0.71
CA ILE A 304 -14.45 -36.59 -0.83
C ILE A 304 -15.88 -36.50 -0.26
N ASP A 305 -16.08 -35.83 0.87
CA ASP A 305 -17.41 -35.62 1.46
C ASP A 305 -18.36 -34.83 0.55
N GLN A 306 -17.85 -33.81 -0.14
CA GLN A 306 -18.64 -33.03 -1.10
C GLN A 306 -19.08 -33.89 -2.28
N LEU A 307 -18.14 -34.62 -2.89
CA LEU A 307 -18.43 -35.48 -4.04
C LEU A 307 -19.40 -36.62 -3.67
N VAL A 308 -19.29 -37.17 -2.47
CA VAL A 308 -20.20 -38.22 -1.97
C VAL A 308 -21.62 -37.67 -1.80
N ALA A 309 -21.75 -36.45 -1.28
CA ALA A 309 -23.05 -35.82 -1.14
C ALA A 309 -23.70 -35.49 -2.50
N GLU A 310 -22.90 -35.02 -3.46
CA GLU A 310 -23.36 -34.79 -4.84
C GLU A 310 -23.81 -36.09 -5.53
N ALA A 311 -23.08 -37.19 -5.37
CA ALA A 311 -23.39 -38.47 -5.98
C ALA A 311 -24.61 -39.18 -5.38
N THR A 312 -24.88 -38.98 -4.09
CA THR A 312 -25.97 -39.68 -3.37
C THR A 312 -27.27 -38.88 -3.32
N GLY A 313 -27.27 -37.63 -3.78
CA GLY A 313 -28.42 -36.73 -3.64
C GLY A 313 -28.78 -36.43 -2.19
N ALA A 314 -27.90 -36.79 -1.24
CA ALA A 314 -28.03 -36.37 0.15
C ALA A 314 -27.92 -34.84 0.19
N PRO A 315 -28.65 -34.16 1.09
CA PRO A 315 -28.38 -32.75 1.33
C PRO A 315 -26.89 -32.65 1.65
N ALA A 316 -26.15 -31.88 0.85
CA ALA A 316 -24.76 -31.56 1.14
C ALA A 316 -24.68 -31.29 2.63
N PRO A 317 -23.78 -31.98 3.39
CA PRO A 317 -23.61 -31.64 4.79
C PRO A 317 -23.47 -30.12 4.79
N PRO A 318 -24.34 -29.41 5.55
CA PRO A 318 -24.37 -27.95 5.49
C PRO A 318 -22.91 -27.53 5.60
N PHE A 319 -22.43 -26.73 4.63
CA PHE A 319 -21.12 -26.11 4.71
C PHE A 319 -20.92 -25.80 6.18
N PRO A 320 -19.98 -26.45 6.89
CA PRO A 320 -19.81 -26.15 8.29
C PRO A 320 -19.52 -24.66 8.28
N ASP A 321 -20.49 -23.88 8.76
CA ASP A 321 -20.30 -22.47 8.95
C ASP A 321 -19.05 -22.40 9.80
N ARG A 322 -17.98 -21.90 9.17
CA ARG A 322 -16.72 -21.50 9.76
C ARG A 322 -16.40 -22.22 11.06
N GLN A 323 -15.47 -23.17 11.04
CA GLN A 323 -14.54 -23.19 12.17
C GLN A 323 -13.68 -21.93 12.07
N GLU A 324 -14.24 -20.90 12.68
CA GLU A 324 -13.61 -19.65 13.05
C GLU A 324 -12.39 -19.97 13.91
N SER A 325 -11.24 -19.99 13.28
CA SER A 325 -10.04 -19.44 13.88
C SER A 325 -9.70 -18.15 13.14
N GLY A 326 -10.43 -17.07 13.46
CA GLY A 326 -10.04 -15.70 13.12
C GLY A 326 -11.05 -14.85 12.33
N LYS A 327 -12.02 -14.26 13.05
CA LYS A 327 -12.73 -13.00 12.75
C LYS A 327 -13.37 -12.84 11.34
N SER A 328 -14.68 -13.04 11.31
CA SER A 328 -15.69 -12.49 10.37
C SER A 328 -15.77 -13.12 8.98
N GLY A 329 -16.94 -13.69 8.67
CA GLY A 329 -17.93 -13.10 7.75
C GLY A 329 -17.57 -12.80 6.28
N LYS A 330 -16.33 -12.42 5.98
CA LYS A 330 -15.98 -11.50 4.90
C LYS A 330 -15.50 -12.24 3.65
N ILE A 331 -15.87 -11.69 2.50
CA ILE A 331 -15.41 -12.11 1.17
C ILE A 331 -13.87 -11.96 1.10
N ASP A 332 -13.18 -12.97 0.57
CA ASP A 332 -11.74 -12.90 0.31
C ASP A 332 -11.51 -12.47 -1.15
N LEU A 333 -11.18 -11.20 -1.35
CA LEU A 333 -11.02 -10.61 -2.68
C LEU A 333 -9.87 -11.24 -3.46
N SER A 334 -8.72 -11.47 -2.81
CA SER A 334 -7.52 -12.04 -3.45
C SER A 334 -7.76 -13.48 -3.88
N ARG A 335 -8.53 -14.25 -3.10
CA ARG A 335 -8.91 -15.62 -3.48
C ARG A 335 -9.75 -15.62 -4.76
N ASP A 336 -10.85 -14.88 -4.80
CA ASP A 336 -11.71 -14.95 -6.01
C ASP A 336 -11.05 -14.27 -7.22
N GLU A 337 -10.15 -13.30 -7.01
CA GLU A 337 -9.31 -12.76 -8.09
C GLU A 337 -8.39 -13.82 -8.68
N TRP A 338 -7.68 -14.56 -7.83
CA TRP A 338 -6.84 -15.67 -8.25
C TRP A 338 -7.63 -16.70 -9.06
N TYR A 339 -8.81 -17.09 -8.59
CA TYR A 339 -9.63 -18.11 -9.25
C TYR A 339 -10.04 -17.71 -10.67
N ALA A 340 -10.26 -16.42 -10.92
CA ALA A 340 -10.58 -15.96 -12.27
C ALA A 340 -9.39 -15.98 -13.23
N PHE A 341 -8.16 -15.78 -12.74
CA PHE A 341 -6.96 -15.87 -13.56
C PHE A 341 -6.47 -17.30 -13.77
N ASP A 342 -6.72 -18.19 -12.79
CA ASP A 342 -6.36 -19.61 -12.85
C ASP A 342 -7.42 -20.48 -13.55
N ALA A 343 -8.66 -20.00 -13.69
CA ALA A 343 -9.77 -20.74 -14.30
C ALA A 343 -9.41 -21.33 -15.67
N ALA A 344 -9.76 -22.61 -15.89
CA ALA A 344 -9.49 -23.30 -17.15
C ALA A 344 -10.06 -22.52 -18.34
N GLN A 345 -11.32 -22.10 -18.21
CA GLN A 345 -11.96 -21.14 -19.10
C GLN A 345 -11.89 -19.74 -18.47
N LEU A 346 -11.20 -18.82 -19.15
CA LEU A 346 -11.14 -17.44 -18.68
C LEU A 346 -12.53 -16.78 -18.71
N PRO A 347 -12.82 -15.83 -17.79
CA PRO A 347 -14.08 -15.12 -17.77
C PRO A 347 -14.36 -14.40 -19.09
N GLU A 348 -15.63 -14.31 -19.48
CA GLU A 348 -16.03 -13.55 -20.67
C GLU A 348 -15.64 -12.07 -20.54
N ALA A 349 -15.20 -11.50 -21.66
CA ALA A 349 -14.83 -10.09 -21.71
C ALA A 349 -16.04 -9.19 -21.47
N THR A 350 -15.87 -8.20 -20.60
CA THR A 350 -16.84 -7.17 -20.28
C THR A 350 -16.30 -5.79 -20.67
N LYS A 351 -17.08 -4.74 -20.38
CA LYS A 351 -16.60 -3.38 -20.59
C LYS A 351 -15.44 -3.04 -19.67
N GLU A 352 -15.36 -3.59 -18.47
CA GLU A 352 -14.37 -3.27 -17.44
C GLU A 352 -13.23 -4.30 -17.33
N PHE A 353 -13.38 -5.49 -17.92
CA PHE A 353 -12.46 -6.61 -17.76
C PHE A 353 -12.31 -7.41 -19.06
N ALA A 354 -11.08 -7.62 -19.52
CA ALA A 354 -10.77 -8.48 -20.66
C ALA A 354 -9.40 -9.11 -20.45
N VAL A 355 -9.34 -10.44 -20.58
CA VAL A 355 -8.11 -11.23 -20.39
C VAL A 355 -7.98 -12.28 -21.49
N ARG A 356 -6.74 -12.67 -21.76
CA ARG A 356 -6.40 -13.77 -22.67
C ARG A 356 -5.17 -14.52 -22.20
N ARG A 357 -5.10 -15.81 -22.52
CA ARG A 357 -3.89 -16.61 -22.29
C ARG A 357 -2.82 -16.20 -23.29
N SER A 358 -1.60 -16.13 -22.79
CA SER A 358 -0.38 -15.95 -23.56
C SER A 358 0.62 -17.02 -23.10
N GLY A 359 1.75 -17.11 -23.78
CA GLY A 359 2.89 -17.93 -23.36
C GLY A 359 4.17 -17.12 -23.49
N LEU A 360 5.29 -17.75 -23.15
CA LEU A 360 6.61 -17.19 -23.42
C LEU A 360 7.04 -17.35 -24.90
N GLY A 361 6.30 -18.18 -25.66
CA GLY A 361 6.68 -18.54 -27.03
C GLY A 361 7.86 -19.50 -27.08
N LEU A 362 8.05 -20.29 -26.02
CA LEU A 362 9.15 -21.24 -25.84
C LEU A 362 8.67 -22.70 -25.95
N ASP A 363 7.49 -22.93 -26.50
CA ASP A 363 6.91 -24.26 -26.63
C ASP A 363 7.83 -25.18 -27.45
N GLY A 364 8.38 -26.21 -26.79
CA GLY A 364 9.31 -27.15 -27.43
C GLY A 364 10.74 -26.62 -27.62
N GLU A 365 11.08 -25.48 -27.02
CA GLU A 365 12.42 -24.94 -26.98
C GLU A 365 13.38 -25.88 -26.23
N LYS A 366 14.60 -26.03 -26.75
CA LYS A 366 15.64 -26.90 -26.20
C LYS A 366 16.94 -26.16 -25.93
N GLU A 367 17.08 -24.93 -26.42
CA GLU A 367 18.25 -24.12 -26.21
C GLU A 367 18.24 -23.44 -24.84
N GLU A 368 19.40 -23.39 -24.20
CA GLU A 368 19.59 -22.69 -22.93
C GLU A 368 19.90 -21.20 -23.15
N PRO A 369 19.36 -20.28 -22.32
CA PRO A 369 18.65 -20.52 -21.06
C PRO A 369 17.12 -20.71 -21.18
N TRP A 370 16.59 -20.69 -22.39
CA TRP A 370 15.15 -20.59 -22.64
C TRP A 370 14.39 -21.83 -22.21
N ALA A 371 14.93 -23.02 -22.47
CA ALA A 371 14.34 -24.28 -22.02
C ALA A 371 14.22 -24.34 -20.49
N THR A 372 15.28 -23.95 -19.76
CA THR A 372 15.23 -23.90 -18.29
C THR A 372 14.24 -22.83 -17.79
N LEU A 373 14.17 -21.66 -18.44
CA LEU A 373 13.22 -20.62 -18.08
C LEU A 373 11.77 -21.09 -18.23
N ASP A 374 11.42 -21.70 -19.36
CA ASP A 374 10.07 -22.19 -19.65
C ASP A 374 9.60 -23.19 -18.58
N ALA A 375 10.48 -24.10 -18.16
CA ALA A 375 10.20 -25.08 -17.11
C ALA A 375 9.83 -24.47 -15.74
N HIS A 376 10.15 -23.19 -15.48
CA HIS A 376 9.80 -22.53 -14.20
C HIS A 376 8.46 -21.82 -14.21
N ILE A 377 7.83 -21.69 -15.38
CA ILE A 377 6.73 -20.77 -15.62
C ILE A 377 5.48 -21.59 -15.92
N GLY A 378 4.48 -21.49 -15.03
CA GLY A 378 3.22 -22.22 -15.18
C GLY A 378 2.28 -21.58 -16.21
N GLY A 379 2.48 -20.31 -16.53
CA GLY A 379 1.66 -19.60 -17.51
C GLY A 379 1.69 -18.08 -17.43
N VAL A 380 1.14 -17.46 -18.49
CA VAL A 380 1.01 -16.01 -18.62
C VAL A 380 -0.43 -15.68 -19.02
N VAL A 381 -1.06 -14.75 -18.31
CA VAL A 381 -2.36 -14.19 -18.69
C VAL A 381 -2.21 -12.69 -18.87
N LEU A 382 -2.61 -12.19 -20.03
CA LEU A 382 -2.58 -10.78 -20.35
C LEU A 382 -3.97 -10.19 -20.08
N ALA A 383 -4.01 -9.14 -19.28
CA ALA A 383 -5.21 -8.37 -19.02
C ALA A 383 -5.19 -7.13 -19.93
N ASP A 384 -5.82 -7.25 -21.11
CA ASP A 384 -5.98 -6.15 -22.06
C ASP A 384 -6.84 -5.02 -21.47
N ARG A 385 -7.72 -5.36 -20.51
CA ARG A 385 -8.50 -4.38 -19.75
C ARG A 385 -8.73 -4.83 -18.33
N LEU A 386 -8.47 -3.93 -17.39
CA LEU A 386 -8.66 -4.14 -15.97
C LEU A 386 -9.19 -2.86 -15.32
N ARG A 387 -10.29 -2.95 -14.57
CA ARG A 387 -10.78 -1.88 -13.70
C ARG A 387 -10.50 -2.25 -12.24
N GLU A 388 -9.85 -1.34 -11.52
CA GLU A 388 -9.66 -1.44 -10.08
C GLU A 388 -10.41 -0.31 -9.37
N VAL A 389 -11.17 -0.65 -8.33
CA VAL A 389 -11.75 0.32 -7.41
C VAL A 389 -10.92 0.36 -6.13
N ARG A 390 -10.47 1.55 -5.75
CA ARG A 390 -9.69 1.80 -4.52
C ARG A 390 -10.48 2.67 -3.57
N ALA A 391 -10.73 2.18 -2.35
CA ALA A 391 -11.46 2.89 -1.31
C ALA A 391 -10.55 3.19 -0.11
N LEU A 392 -10.54 4.45 0.33
CA LEU A 392 -9.84 4.87 1.54
C LEU A 392 -10.78 4.69 2.74
N THR A 393 -10.41 3.79 3.64
CA THR A 393 -11.18 3.52 4.88
C THR A 393 -10.78 4.45 6.01
N GLY A 394 -9.56 4.96 6.00
CA GLY A 394 -9.01 5.80 7.04
C GLY A 394 -7.49 5.91 6.93
N PHE A 395 -6.86 6.39 8.00
CA PHE A 395 -5.41 6.52 8.09
C PHE A 395 -4.91 6.32 9.51
N ARG A 396 -3.60 6.11 9.66
CA ARG A 396 -2.87 6.06 10.94
C ARG A 396 -1.77 7.11 10.93
N ARG A 397 -1.24 7.48 12.09
CA ARG A 397 -0.10 8.40 12.24
C ARG A 397 0.85 7.90 13.31
N HIS A 398 2.04 8.52 13.37
CA HIS A 398 3.14 8.23 14.30
C HIS A 398 3.81 6.89 14.03
N SER A 399 3.02 5.83 13.95
CA SER A 399 3.44 4.52 13.50
C SER A 399 2.32 3.86 12.71
N PRO A 400 2.61 2.87 11.85
CA PRO A 400 1.56 2.10 11.21
C PRO A 400 0.72 1.32 12.24
N GLY A 401 1.23 1.04 13.45
CA GLY A 401 0.47 0.41 14.55
C GLY A 401 -0.45 1.37 15.32
N GLY A 402 -0.40 2.69 15.06
CA GLY A 402 -1.24 3.69 15.74
C GLY A 402 -2.73 3.51 15.49
N THR A 403 -3.59 4.22 16.21
CA THR A 403 -5.05 4.08 16.09
C THR A 403 -5.53 4.46 14.69
N LEU A 404 -6.41 3.64 14.11
CA LEU A 404 -7.07 3.94 12.84
C LEU A 404 -8.04 5.11 13.03
N VAL A 405 -7.78 6.22 12.34
CA VAL A 405 -8.73 7.31 12.18
C VAL A 405 -9.56 7.03 10.93
N PRO A 406 -10.89 6.79 11.05
CA PRO A 406 -11.73 6.51 9.90
C PRO A 406 -11.83 7.72 8.96
N ALA A 407 -12.03 7.46 7.67
CA ALA A 407 -12.25 8.50 6.67
C ALA A 407 -13.52 9.32 6.97
N ASP A 408 -14.55 8.66 7.52
CA ASP A 408 -15.68 9.31 8.19
C ASP A 408 -15.34 9.58 9.65
N THR A 409 -14.87 10.80 9.92
CA THR A 409 -14.54 11.19 11.29
C THR A 409 -15.77 11.46 12.15
N GLY A 410 -16.96 11.55 11.55
CA GLY A 410 -18.24 11.71 12.23
C GLY A 410 -18.95 10.40 12.58
N GLY A 411 -18.55 9.28 11.98
CA GLY A 411 -19.07 7.93 12.25
C GLY A 411 -20.54 7.69 11.90
N ARG A 412 -21.12 8.50 11.01
CA ARG A 412 -22.56 8.45 10.65
C ARG A 412 -22.81 8.01 9.21
N LEU A 413 -21.77 8.03 8.38
CA LEU A 413 -21.86 7.75 6.96
C LEU A 413 -21.69 6.25 6.72
N ARG A 414 -22.40 5.76 5.70
CA ARG A 414 -22.31 4.37 5.24
C ARG A 414 -21.70 4.29 3.84
N TRP A 415 -20.80 5.20 3.51
CA TRP A 415 -20.10 5.24 2.24
C TRP A 415 -18.65 5.66 2.46
N LEU A 416 -17.76 5.30 1.53
CA LEU A 416 -16.34 5.65 1.59
C LEU A 416 -15.87 6.37 0.32
N PRO A 417 -14.86 7.25 0.44
CA PRO A 417 -14.24 7.88 -0.71
C PRO A 417 -13.49 6.82 -1.52
N ALA A 418 -13.76 6.75 -2.82
CA ALA A 418 -13.09 5.82 -3.70
C ALA A 418 -12.82 6.42 -5.08
N THR A 419 -11.89 5.81 -5.78
CA THR A 419 -11.55 6.13 -7.16
C THR A 419 -11.49 4.84 -7.96
N GLU A 420 -11.92 4.90 -9.21
CA GLU A 420 -11.72 3.83 -10.18
C GLU A 420 -10.51 4.16 -11.06
N VAL A 421 -9.75 3.13 -11.38
CA VAL A 421 -8.61 3.19 -12.28
C VAL A 421 -8.82 2.12 -13.34
N TYR A 422 -8.63 2.50 -14.59
CA TYR A 422 -8.63 1.56 -15.72
C TYR A 422 -7.19 1.33 -16.16
N GLY A 423 -6.91 0.13 -16.63
CA GLY A 423 -5.56 -0.26 -16.92
C GLY A 423 -5.47 -1.57 -17.68
N GLU A 424 -4.23 -2.02 -17.73
CA GLU A 424 -3.79 -3.26 -18.37
C GLU A 424 -2.86 -3.99 -17.40
N GLY A 425 -2.60 -5.27 -17.63
CA GLY A 425 -1.74 -6.05 -16.74
C GLY A 425 -1.21 -7.35 -17.30
N ILE A 426 -0.24 -7.92 -16.60
CA ILE A 426 0.39 -9.21 -16.87
C ILE A 426 0.28 -10.03 -15.59
N VAL A 427 -0.40 -11.17 -15.67
CA VAL A 427 -0.38 -12.21 -14.65
C VAL A 427 0.70 -13.21 -15.04
N LEU A 428 1.59 -13.51 -14.10
CA LEU A 428 2.60 -14.54 -14.19
C LEU A 428 2.34 -15.59 -13.13
N THR A 429 2.28 -16.85 -13.53
CA THR A 429 2.20 -18.01 -12.63
C THR A 429 3.49 -18.82 -12.72
N LEU A 430 3.99 -19.30 -11.58
CA LEU A 430 5.14 -20.20 -11.53
C LEU A 430 4.70 -21.65 -11.66
N ASP A 431 5.60 -22.53 -12.10
CA ASP A 431 5.32 -23.98 -12.11
C ASP A 431 5.09 -24.48 -10.68
N GLU A 432 3.91 -25.08 -10.44
CA GLU A 432 3.48 -25.46 -9.10
C GLU A 432 4.35 -26.59 -8.51
N GLN A 433 4.77 -27.54 -9.34
CA GLN A 433 5.56 -28.69 -8.88
C GLN A 433 6.96 -28.24 -8.44
N ARG A 434 7.64 -27.44 -9.27
CA ARG A 434 8.94 -26.86 -8.92
C ARG A 434 8.85 -25.93 -7.73
N LEU A 435 7.82 -25.08 -7.67
CA LEU A 435 7.62 -24.18 -6.54
C LEU A 435 7.44 -24.96 -5.22
N THR A 436 6.65 -26.04 -5.26
CA THR A 436 6.42 -26.92 -4.12
C THR A 436 7.69 -27.70 -3.73
N ALA A 437 8.50 -28.12 -4.70
CA ALA A 437 9.79 -28.75 -4.41
C ALA A 437 10.77 -27.78 -3.74
N TRP A 438 10.85 -26.54 -4.25
CA TRP A 438 11.72 -25.49 -3.72
C TRP A 438 11.30 -25.06 -2.30
N GLU A 439 10.01 -24.83 -2.05
CA GLU A 439 9.53 -24.41 -0.73
C GLU A 439 9.73 -25.48 0.35
N ASN A 440 9.83 -26.75 -0.05
CA ASN A 440 10.10 -27.87 0.85
C ASN A 440 11.59 -28.06 1.19
N ASP A 441 12.51 -27.35 0.51
CA ASP A 441 13.92 -27.37 0.86
C ASP A 441 14.12 -26.88 2.31
N PRO A 442 14.78 -27.68 3.18
CA PRO A 442 14.99 -27.33 4.58
C PRO A 442 15.66 -25.96 4.79
N ARG A 443 16.53 -25.55 3.86
CA ARG A 443 17.24 -24.25 3.89
C ARG A 443 16.29 -23.10 3.64
N VAL A 444 15.39 -23.24 2.66
CA VAL A 444 14.34 -22.25 2.36
C VAL A 444 13.39 -22.10 3.55
N ARG A 445 12.91 -23.22 4.09
CA ARG A 445 12.03 -23.21 5.26
C ARG A 445 12.70 -22.58 6.48
N ALA A 446 13.96 -22.92 6.75
CA ALA A 446 14.71 -22.34 7.87
C ALA A 446 14.89 -20.82 7.71
N HIS A 447 15.18 -20.36 6.50
CA HIS A 447 15.36 -18.95 6.20
C HIS A 447 14.07 -18.15 6.39
N VAL A 448 12.96 -18.63 5.83
CA VAL A 448 11.64 -17.97 5.92
C VAL A 448 11.10 -17.99 7.35
N ARG A 449 11.36 -19.04 8.15
CA ARG A 449 11.04 -19.05 9.59
C ARG A 449 11.67 -17.89 10.36
N GLY A 450 12.87 -17.45 9.97
CA GLY A 450 13.50 -16.27 10.55
C GLY A 450 12.69 -15.00 10.27
N VAL A 451 12.22 -14.83 9.03
CA VAL A 451 11.37 -13.68 8.64
C VAL A 451 10.02 -13.74 9.35
N ARG A 452 9.45 -14.94 9.46
CA ARG A 452 8.21 -15.20 10.20
C ARG A 452 8.33 -14.75 11.66
N THR A 453 9.42 -15.12 12.33
CA THR A 453 9.67 -14.74 13.73
C THR A 453 9.70 -13.23 13.90
N ASP A 454 10.34 -12.51 12.97
CA ASP A 454 10.33 -11.05 12.97
C ASP A 454 8.94 -10.46 12.69
N LEU A 455 8.17 -11.08 11.79
CA LEU A 455 6.78 -10.69 11.49
C LEU A 455 5.90 -10.83 12.71
N ASP A 456 5.92 -11.98 13.38
CA ASP A 456 5.13 -12.27 14.57
C ASP A 456 5.50 -11.33 15.74
N ALA A 457 6.78 -10.93 15.83
CA ALA A 457 7.25 -9.94 16.81
C ALA A 457 6.92 -8.49 16.43
N SER A 458 6.45 -8.25 15.20
CA SER A 458 6.16 -6.91 14.67
C SER A 458 4.67 -6.57 14.76
N PHE A 459 4.36 -5.27 14.83
CA PHE A 459 2.98 -4.77 14.71
C PHE A 459 2.36 -4.98 13.31
N ARG A 460 3.12 -5.52 12.35
CA ARG A 460 2.70 -5.70 10.95
C ARG A 460 1.96 -7.02 10.75
N ASP A 461 2.08 -7.99 11.65
CA ASP A 461 1.42 -9.30 11.51
C ASP A 461 -0.08 -9.15 11.25
N GLU A 462 -0.81 -8.49 12.15
CA GLU A 462 -2.26 -8.23 11.97
C GLU A 462 -2.59 -7.42 10.70
N GLN A 463 -1.68 -6.57 10.23
CA GLN A 463 -1.89 -5.72 9.05
C GLN A 463 -1.68 -6.48 7.74
N LEU A 464 -0.77 -7.44 7.76
CA LEU A 464 -0.36 -8.20 6.59
C LEU A 464 -1.10 -9.54 6.51
N ALA A 465 -1.70 -10.02 7.59
CA ALA A 465 -2.45 -11.29 7.65
C ALA A 465 -3.49 -11.45 6.52
N GLU A 466 -4.19 -10.36 6.13
CA GLU A 466 -5.15 -10.43 5.02
C GLU A 466 -4.47 -10.71 3.66
N THR A 467 -3.23 -10.25 3.49
CA THR A 467 -2.43 -10.38 2.26
C THR A 467 -1.58 -11.65 2.26
N THR A 468 -0.92 -11.97 3.38
CA THR A 468 -0.02 -13.12 3.53
C THR A 468 -0.75 -14.41 3.86
N GLY A 469 -2.00 -14.33 4.34
CA GLY A 469 -2.70 -15.45 4.93
C GLY A 469 -2.36 -15.63 6.41
N SER A 470 -2.88 -16.71 6.99
CA SER A 470 -2.61 -17.07 8.40
C SER A 470 -1.14 -17.38 8.67
N GLU A 471 -0.42 -17.82 7.63
CA GLU A 471 1.00 -18.05 7.69
C GLU A 471 1.80 -17.46 6.53
N LEU A 472 2.95 -16.86 6.86
CA LEU A 472 3.89 -16.36 5.87
C LEU A 472 4.58 -17.54 5.15
N SER A 473 4.22 -17.76 3.88
CA SER A 473 4.76 -18.82 3.04
C SER A 473 6.06 -18.40 2.33
N PRO A 474 6.99 -19.34 2.02
CA PRO A 474 8.14 -19.05 1.17
C PRO A 474 7.77 -18.49 -0.21
N ARG A 475 6.72 -19.07 -0.82
CA ARG A 475 6.22 -18.61 -2.12
C ARG A 475 5.72 -17.17 -2.09
N PHE A 476 5.13 -16.70 -0.99
CA PHE A 476 4.72 -15.30 -0.87
C PHE A 476 5.91 -14.34 -0.98
N LEU A 477 7.00 -14.58 -0.22
CA LEU A 477 8.20 -13.73 -0.31
C LEU A 477 8.83 -13.78 -1.69
N LEU A 478 8.89 -14.97 -2.31
CA LEU A 478 9.41 -15.15 -3.65
C LEU A 478 8.60 -14.32 -4.66
N LEU A 479 7.30 -14.55 -4.74
CA LEU A 479 6.41 -13.88 -5.70
C LEU A 479 6.39 -12.37 -5.50
N HIS A 480 6.34 -11.90 -4.24
CA HIS A 480 6.42 -10.49 -3.91
C HIS A 480 7.75 -9.86 -4.35
N THR A 481 8.87 -10.56 -4.14
CA THR A 481 10.17 -10.07 -4.58
C THR A 481 10.31 -10.09 -6.11
N VAL A 482 9.81 -11.13 -6.78
CA VAL A 482 9.77 -11.21 -8.24
C VAL A 482 8.91 -10.08 -8.80
N ALA A 483 7.74 -9.79 -8.22
CA ALA A 483 6.88 -8.69 -8.64
C ALA A 483 7.61 -7.34 -8.57
N HIS A 484 8.37 -7.11 -7.50
CA HIS A 484 9.19 -5.91 -7.35
C HIS A 484 10.28 -5.78 -8.42
N LEU A 485 11.03 -6.85 -8.65
CA LEU A 485 12.08 -6.89 -9.68
C LEU A 485 11.49 -6.72 -11.08
N LEU A 486 10.34 -7.36 -11.34
CA LEU A 486 9.64 -7.29 -12.61
C LEU A 486 9.06 -5.90 -12.88
N ILE A 487 8.48 -5.22 -11.88
CA ILE A 487 8.06 -3.81 -12.03
C ILE A 487 9.23 -2.92 -12.43
N ARG A 488 10.41 -3.12 -11.84
CA ARG A 488 11.61 -2.34 -12.19
C ARG A 488 11.99 -2.61 -13.64
N GLN A 489 12.10 -3.87 -14.05
CA GLN A 489 12.43 -4.22 -15.43
C GLN A 489 11.40 -3.71 -16.43
N LEU A 490 10.11 -3.98 -16.20
CA LEU A 490 9.01 -3.51 -17.05
C LEU A 490 8.93 -1.98 -17.13
N SER A 491 9.34 -1.25 -16.10
CA SER A 491 9.39 0.22 -16.17
C SER A 491 10.39 0.73 -17.21
N PHE A 492 11.50 0.01 -17.40
CA PHE A 492 12.46 0.30 -18.46
C PHE A 492 11.93 -0.12 -19.84
N ASP A 493 11.29 -1.29 -19.93
CA ASP A 493 10.87 -1.87 -21.21
C ASP A 493 9.58 -1.25 -21.78
N SER A 494 8.63 -0.89 -20.92
CA SER A 494 7.30 -0.36 -21.31
C SER A 494 7.22 1.17 -21.35
N GLY A 495 8.19 1.88 -20.77
CA GLY A 495 8.19 3.34 -20.64
C GLY A 495 7.28 3.90 -19.53
N TYR A 496 6.57 3.02 -18.79
CA TYR A 496 5.88 3.44 -17.57
C TYR A 496 6.89 3.73 -16.45
N THR A 497 6.61 4.73 -15.63
CA THR A 497 7.40 4.91 -14.39
C THR A 497 7.05 3.82 -13.38
N THR A 498 7.97 3.45 -12.49
CA THR A 498 7.70 2.48 -11.42
C THR A 498 6.49 2.88 -10.55
N ALA A 499 6.26 4.17 -10.33
CA ALA A 499 5.12 4.69 -9.58
C ALA A 499 3.77 4.51 -10.32
N SER A 500 3.80 4.28 -11.63
CA SER A 500 2.63 4.01 -12.48
C SER A 500 2.31 2.52 -12.60
N LEU A 501 3.13 1.63 -12.04
CA LEU A 501 2.90 0.19 -12.00
C LEU A 501 2.67 -0.26 -10.56
N ARG A 502 1.82 -1.27 -10.38
CA ARG A 502 1.46 -1.83 -9.09
C ARG A 502 1.38 -3.36 -9.20
N GLU A 503 1.59 -4.02 -8.07
CA GLU A 503 1.50 -5.47 -7.97
C GLU A 503 0.24 -5.92 -7.21
N ARG A 504 -0.19 -7.15 -7.51
CA ARG A 504 -0.92 -8.02 -6.59
C ARG A 504 -0.19 -9.35 -6.48
N VAL A 505 0.01 -9.81 -5.25
CA VAL A 505 0.67 -11.10 -4.98
C VAL A 505 -0.37 -12.13 -4.59
N TYR A 506 -0.39 -13.25 -5.30
CA TYR A 506 -1.19 -14.43 -4.99
C TYR A 506 -0.25 -15.53 -4.52
N GLY A 507 0.05 -15.55 -3.22
CA GLY A 507 1.05 -16.45 -2.61
C GLY A 507 0.55 -17.25 -1.41
N ARG A 508 -0.77 -17.39 -1.24
CA ARG A 508 -1.40 -18.15 -0.15
C ARG A 508 -1.63 -19.62 -0.54
N PRO A 509 -0.86 -20.58 0.02
CA PRO A 509 -0.97 -21.99 -0.33
C PRO A 509 -2.35 -22.59 -0.07
N GLU A 510 -3.07 -22.10 0.95
CA GLU A 510 -4.42 -22.57 1.31
C GLU A 510 -5.47 -22.36 0.20
N TYR A 511 -5.16 -21.52 -0.79
CA TYR A 511 -5.99 -21.26 -1.95
C TYR A 511 -5.34 -21.70 -3.27
N GLY A 512 -4.24 -22.47 -3.21
CA GLY A 512 -3.48 -22.89 -4.39
C GLY A 512 -2.81 -21.74 -5.14
N GLN A 513 -2.58 -20.60 -4.48
CA GLN A 513 -2.03 -19.43 -5.15
C GLN A 513 -0.52 -19.58 -5.40
N HIS A 514 -0.09 -19.30 -6.62
CA HIS A 514 1.30 -19.44 -7.06
C HIS A 514 1.68 -18.41 -8.16
N GLY A 515 1.11 -17.20 -8.09
CA GLY A 515 1.32 -16.19 -9.12
C GLY A 515 1.26 -14.75 -8.62
N LEU A 516 1.48 -13.83 -9.55
CA LEU A 516 1.48 -12.40 -9.32
C LEU A 516 0.84 -11.67 -10.52
N LEU A 517 0.29 -10.50 -10.27
CA LEU A 517 -0.24 -9.59 -11.29
C LEU A 517 0.52 -8.26 -11.22
N ILE A 518 1.14 -7.85 -12.33
CA ILE A 518 1.64 -6.49 -12.51
C ILE A 518 0.65 -5.73 -13.39
N TYR A 519 0.20 -4.57 -12.94
CA TYR A 519 -0.81 -3.80 -13.65
C TYR A 519 -0.58 -2.29 -13.52
N THR A 520 -1.20 -1.53 -14.41
CA THR A 520 -1.09 -0.07 -14.38
C THR A 520 -1.89 0.53 -13.23
N ALA A 521 -1.24 1.42 -12.48
CA ALA A 521 -1.76 2.02 -11.26
C ALA A 521 -2.48 3.37 -11.50
N ALA A 522 -2.35 3.91 -12.71
CA ALA A 522 -2.89 5.20 -13.12
C ALA A 522 -3.13 5.24 -14.65
N GLY A 523 -4.18 4.59 -15.13
CA GLY A 523 -4.78 4.90 -16.43
C GLY A 523 -5.99 5.81 -16.24
N ASP A 524 -6.07 6.88 -17.01
CA ASP A 524 -7.29 7.67 -17.14
C ASP A 524 -8.33 6.91 -17.98
N ALA A 525 -9.55 7.45 -18.04
CA ALA A 525 -10.65 6.84 -18.79
C ALA A 525 -10.39 6.74 -20.32
N GLU A 526 -9.29 7.34 -20.81
CA GLU A 526 -8.85 7.27 -22.22
C GLU A 526 -8.07 5.98 -22.53
N GLY A 527 -7.69 5.20 -21.51
CA GLY A 527 -7.08 3.88 -21.66
C GLY A 527 -5.56 3.92 -21.83
N THR A 528 -4.91 2.79 -21.56
CA THR A 528 -3.48 2.59 -21.77
C THR A 528 -3.20 2.32 -23.25
N LEU A 529 -2.10 2.82 -23.80
CA LEU A 529 -1.70 2.56 -25.21
C LEU A 529 -1.19 1.13 -25.46
N GLY A 530 -1.51 0.17 -24.58
CA GLY A 530 -1.10 -1.24 -24.71
C GLY A 530 0.39 -1.50 -24.39
N GLY A 531 1.06 -0.56 -23.71
CA GLY A 531 2.51 -0.61 -23.51
C GLY A 531 2.95 -1.75 -22.60
N LEU A 532 2.16 -2.08 -21.57
CA LEU A 532 2.50 -3.16 -20.62
C LEU A 532 2.12 -4.52 -21.22
N VAL A 533 0.90 -4.66 -21.77
CA VAL A 533 0.45 -5.92 -22.36
C VAL A 533 1.35 -6.37 -23.49
N ARG A 534 1.82 -5.44 -24.34
CA ARG A 534 2.78 -5.74 -25.41
C ARG A 534 4.09 -6.34 -24.87
N GLN A 535 4.58 -5.89 -23.72
CA GLN A 535 5.77 -6.48 -23.10
C GLN A 535 5.50 -7.89 -22.51
N GLY A 536 4.25 -8.21 -22.22
CA GLY A 536 3.84 -9.55 -21.81
C GLY A 536 3.63 -10.55 -22.95
N GLU A 537 3.68 -10.10 -24.21
CA GLU A 537 3.54 -10.96 -25.38
C GLU A 537 4.87 -11.65 -25.73
N ALA A 538 4.78 -12.87 -26.25
CA ALA A 538 5.92 -13.56 -26.82
C ALA A 538 6.50 -12.80 -28.04
N PRO A 539 7.84 -12.80 -28.24
CA PRO A 539 8.87 -13.36 -27.36
C PRO A 539 9.35 -12.39 -26.26
N HIS A 540 8.86 -11.14 -26.25
CA HIS A 540 9.38 -10.06 -25.40
C HIS A 540 9.44 -10.42 -23.91
N PHE A 541 8.40 -11.08 -23.40
CA PHE A 541 8.30 -11.36 -21.97
C PHE A 541 9.39 -12.31 -21.47
N ALA A 542 9.79 -13.30 -22.29
CA ALA A 542 10.88 -14.20 -21.95
C ALA A 542 12.20 -13.43 -21.78
N GLU A 543 12.51 -12.53 -22.71
CA GLU A 543 13.70 -11.68 -22.61
C GLU A 543 13.66 -10.77 -21.37
N THR A 544 12.49 -10.17 -21.08
CA THR A 544 12.28 -9.36 -19.87
C THR A 544 12.57 -10.16 -18.61
N LEU A 545 12.14 -11.42 -18.51
CA LEU A 545 12.41 -12.28 -17.36
C LEU A 545 13.90 -12.58 -17.20
N ILE A 546 14.61 -12.92 -18.28
CA ILE A 546 16.07 -13.14 -18.23
C ILE A 546 16.80 -11.88 -17.77
N ARG A 547 16.52 -10.71 -18.39
CA ARG A 547 17.14 -9.44 -18.01
C ARG A 547 16.85 -9.06 -16.56
N MET A 548 15.62 -9.30 -16.10
CA MET A 548 15.24 -9.09 -14.70
C MET A 548 16.06 -9.98 -13.76
N LEU A 549 16.23 -11.27 -14.06
CA LEU A 549 17.03 -12.20 -13.25
C LEU A 549 18.50 -11.77 -13.21
N GLU A 550 19.08 -11.43 -14.36
CA GLU A 550 20.45 -10.94 -14.45
C GLU A 550 20.65 -9.67 -13.62
N ALA A 551 19.73 -8.71 -13.72
CA ALA A 551 19.76 -7.49 -12.90
C ALA A 551 19.62 -7.79 -11.41
N ALA A 552 18.76 -8.74 -11.03
CA ALA A 552 18.52 -9.14 -9.65
C ALA A 552 19.76 -9.77 -8.98
N ALA A 553 20.64 -10.38 -9.77
CA ALA A 553 21.89 -10.98 -9.28
C ALA A 553 22.88 -9.94 -8.73
N TRP A 554 22.73 -8.66 -9.07
CA TRP A 554 23.66 -7.60 -8.68
C TRP A 554 23.02 -6.54 -7.78
N CYS A 555 23.71 -6.17 -6.70
CA CYS A 555 23.37 -4.98 -5.91
C CYS A 555 24.63 -4.17 -5.61
N SER A 556 24.59 -2.86 -5.83
CA SER A 556 25.71 -1.95 -5.53
C SER A 556 26.04 -1.85 -4.03
N ALA A 557 25.17 -2.36 -3.17
CA ALA A 557 25.35 -2.41 -1.73
C ALA A 557 25.79 -3.80 -1.22
N ASP A 558 26.13 -4.73 -2.12
CA ASP A 558 26.71 -6.01 -1.72
C ASP A 558 28.14 -5.85 -1.19
N PRO A 559 28.57 -6.67 -0.21
CA PRO A 559 27.85 -7.80 0.40
C PRO A 559 26.87 -7.40 1.51
N LEU A 560 26.88 -6.15 1.97
CA LEU A 560 26.06 -5.70 3.11
C LEU A 560 24.56 -5.92 2.88
N CYS A 561 24.07 -5.69 1.66
CA CYS A 561 22.69 -5.97 1.29
C CYS A 561 22.37 -7.47 1.36
N ALA A 562 23.16 -8.31 0.69
CA ALA A 562 22.95 -9.75 0.62
C ALA A 562 23.07 -10.48 1.97
N GLU A 563 23.94 -10.02 2.87
CA GLU A 563 24.23 -10.69 4.14
C GLU A 563 23.33 -10.23 5.31
N HIS A 564 22.55 -9.16 5.11
CA HIS A 564 21.72 -8.57 6.16
C HIS A 564 20.61 -9.55 6.60
N THR A 565 20.51 -9.78 7.91
CA THR A 565 19.52 -10.70 8.49
C THR A 565 18.21 -10.04 8.87
N GLY A 566 17.95 -8.81 8.39
CA GLY A 566 16.77 -8.04 8.76
C GLY A 566 16.96 -6.53 8.71
N GLN A 567 16.14 -5.83 7.92
CA GLN A 567 16.16 -4.37 7.80
C GLN A 567 14.76 -3.83 7.49
N GLY A 568 14.63 -2.50 7.43
CA GLY A 568 13.36 -1.84 7.15
C GLY A 568 12.34 -1.94 8.30
N PHE A 569 11.07 -1.72 8.00
CA PHE A 569 10.00 -1.75 9.00
C PHE A 569 9.85 -3.15 9.59
N GLY A 570 9.89 -3.24 10.92
CA GLY A 570 9.71 -4.51 11.63
C GLY A 570 10.80 -5.55 11.35
N ASN A 571 11.97 -5.14 10.85
CA ASN A 571 13.04 -6.05 10.45
C ASN A 571 12.68 -6.98 9.28
N LEU A 572 11.62 -6.68 8.51
CA LEU A 572 10.97 -7.64 7.61
C LEU A 572 11.62 -7.82 6.24
N ASN A 573 12.67 -7.06 5.92
CA ASN A 573 13.41 -7.20 4.68
C ASN A 573 14.74 -7.92 4.91
N ARG A 574 15.15 -8.76 3.97
CA ARG A 574 16.46 -9.45 3.97
C ARG A 574 17.36 -8.84 2.91
N ALA A 575 17.70 -9.55 1.83
CA ALA A 575 18.51 -9.02 0.74
C ALA A 575 17.70 -8.06 -0.14
N ALA A 576 17.32 -6.91 0.42
CA ALA A 576 16.40 -5.95 -0.18
C ALA A 576 16.69 -4.51 0.28
N CYS A 577 17.06 -3.64 -0.65
CA CYS A 577 17.34 -2.23 -0.40
C CYS A 577 16.88 -1.34 -1.56
N HIS A 578 16.99 -0.01 -1.42
CA HIS A 578 16.59 0.96 -2.46
C HIS A 578 17.31 0.76 -3.80
N ALA A 579 18.53 0.21 -3.78
CA ALA A 579 19.29 -0.03 -5.00
C ALA A 579 18.75 -1.21 -5.82
N CYS A 580 18.19 -2.25 -5.18
CA CYS A 580 17.80 -3.49 -5.88
C CYS A 580 16.28 -3.73 -5.94
N THR A 581 15.56 -3.66 -4.82
CA THR A 581 14.18 -4.20 -4.74
C THR A 581 13.12 -3.21 -4.31
N LEU A 582 13.44 -2.14 -3.56
CA LEU A 582 12.39 -1.25 -3.06
C LEU A 582 11.75 -0.44 -4.19
N LEU A 583 10.44 -0.24 -4.09
CA LEU A 583 9.60 0.50 -5.02
C LEU A 583 8.96 1.73 -4.37
N PRO A 584 8.37 2.65 -5.14
CA PRO A 584 7.46 3.67 -4.59
C PRO A 584 6.32 3.04 -3.78
N GLU A 585 5.88 3.71 -2.72
CA GLU A 585 4.80 3.22 -1.83
C GLU A 585 3.49 2.94 -2.60
N THR A 586 3.24 3.67 -3.69
CA THR A 586 2.06 3.49 -4.54
C THR A 586 2.05 2.17 -5.32
N SER A 587 3.17 1.46 -5.39
CA SER A 587 3.35 0.26 -6.22
C SER A 587 3.23 -1.05 -5.44
N CYS A 588 3.49 -1.05 -4.13
CA CYS A 588 3.58 -2.25 -3.30
C CYS A 588 2.38 -2.37 -2.35
N GLN A 589 1.74 -3.53 -2.28
CA GLN A 589 0.60 -3.76 -1.37
C GLN A 589 1.04 -3.91 0.09
N THR A 590 2.26 -4.39 0.32
CA THR A 590 2.83 -4.63 1.65
C THR A 590 3.73 -3.49 2.12
N GLY A 591 3.79 -2.35 1.41
CA GLY A 591 4.57 -1.18 1.82
C GLY A 591 6.07 -1.44 1.96
N ASN A 592 6.68 -2.14 1.00
CA ASN A 592 8.11 -2.47 0.97
C ASN A 592 8.58 -3.28 2.20
N THR A 593 7.79 -4.28 2.62
CA THR A 593 8.15 -5.24 3.67
C THR A 593 8.07 -6.67 3.13
N LEU A 594 8.75 -7.65 3.72
CA LEU A 594 8.75 -9.05 3.25
C LEU A 594 9.41 -9.21 1.86
N LEU A 595 10.57 -8.59 1.66
CA LEU A 595 11.36 -8.68 0.44
C LEU A 595 12.69 -9.38 0.66
N ASP A 596 13.06 -10.27 -0.26
CA ASP A 596 14.33 -10.98 -0.24
C ASP A 596 14.78 -11.49 -1.61
N ARG A 597 15.73 -10.79 -2.25
CA ARG A 597 16.23 -11.23 -3.57
C ARG A 597 17.01 -12.55 -3.51
N ALA A 598 17.51 -12.96 -2.33
CA ALA A 598 18.21 -14.23 -2.20
C ALA A 598 17.30 -15.43 -2.45
N LEU A 599 15.98 -15.31 -2.23
CA LEU A 599 15.01 -16.35 -2.59
C LEU A 599 14.80 -16.45 -4.10
N VAL A 600 15.10 -15.39 -4.86
CA VAL A 600 14.99 -15.35 -6.33
C VAL A 600 16.26 -15.93 -6.97
N VAL A 601 17.42 -15.34 -6.66
CA VAL A 601 18.69 -15.62 -7.36
C VAL A 601 19.62 -16.56 -6.61
N GLY A 602 19.35 -16.81 -5.33
CA GLY A 602 20.16 -17.65 -4.46
C GLY A 602 21.24 -16.89 -3.70
N SER A 603 21.75 -17.54 -2.66
CA SER A 603 22.91 -17.09 -1.89
C SER A 603 23.67 -18.31 -1.33
N ALA A 604 24.75 -18.06 -0.59
CA ALA A 604 25.45 -19.13 0.14
C ALA A 604 24.58 -19.83 1.20
N ARG A 605 23.48 -19.21 1.67
CA ARG A 605 22.64 -19.73 2.77
C ARG A 605 21.34 -20.36 2.31
N VAL A 606 20.77 -19.86 1.21
CA VAL A 606 19.46 -20.27 0.71
C VAL A 606 19.49 -20.44 -0.81
N PRO A 607 19.00 -21.56 -1.36
CA PRO A 607 18.89 -21.72 -2.81
C PRO A 607 17.81 -20.79 -3.37
N GLY A 608 18.11 -20.15 -4.50
CA GLY A 608 17.15 -19.32 -5.23
C GLY A 608 16.28 -20.17 -6.12
N TYR A 609 15.03 -19.73 -6.32
CA TYR A 609 14.11 -20.42 -7.21
C TYR A 609 14.57 -20.42 -8.67
N PHE A 610 15.25 -19.37 -9.13
CA PHE A 610 15.73 -19.21 -10.52
C PHE A 610 17.27 -19.33 -10.66
N THR A 611 17.94 -19.97 -9.70
CA THR A 611 19.41 -20.09 -9.72
C THR A 611 19.91 -20.91 -10.91
N ASP A 612 19.18 -21.94 -11.32
CA ASP A 612 19.49 -22.76 -12.50
C ASP A 612 19.30 -21.97 -13.81
N VAL A 613 18.22 -21.18 -13.95
CA VAL A 613 18.03 -20.28 -15.10
C VAL A 613 19.22 -19.32 -15.24
N LEU A 614 19.63 -18.68 -14.14
CA LEU A 614 20.78 -17.76 -14.15
C LEU A 614 22.10 -18.44 -14.52
N THR A 615 22.27 -19.69 -14.10
CA THR A 615 23.46 -20.48 -14.42
C THR A 615 23.48 -20.80 -15.91
N ALA A 616 22.36 -21.29 -16.44
CA ALA A 616 22.17 -21.54 -17.87
C ALA A 616 22.38 -20.27 -18.72
N SER A 617 21.90 -19.10 -18.26
CA SER A 617 22.10 -17.83 -18.99
C SER A 617 23.57 -17.46 -19.09
N ARG A 618 24.32 -17.62 -17.99
CA ARG A 618 25.76 -17.30 -17.95
C ARG A 618 26.58 -18.28 -18.79
N GLU A 619 26.25 -19.56 -18.76
CA GLU A 619 26.90 -20.59 -19.58
C GLU A 619 26.64 -20.35 -21.06
N SER A 620 25.40 -20.05 -21.44
CA SER A 620 25.01 -19.70 -22.81
C SER A 620 25.75 -18.44 -23.29
N ALA A 621 25.78 -17.37 -22.48
CA ALA A 621 26.52 -16.15 -22.80
C ALA A 621 28.03 -16.38 -22.93
N ALA A 622 28.61 -17.24 -22.07
CA ALA A 622 30.02 -17.60 -22.14
C ALA A 622 30.35 -18.42 -23.39
N ALA A 623 29.47 -19.35 -23.78
CA ALA A 623 29.61 -20.13 -25.01
C ALA A 623 29.58 -19.21 -26.24
N ILE A 624 28.57 -18.33 -26.36
CA ILE A 624 28.45 -17.35 -27.46
C ILE A 624 29.69 -16.46 -27.56
N ALA A 625 30.25 -16.03 -26.42
CA ALA A 625 31.46 -15.21 -26.39
C ALA A 625 32.73 -15.97 -26.84
N GLN A 626 32.73 -17.30 -26.74
CA GLN A 626 33.85 -18.16 -27.12
C GLN A 626 33.81 -18.63 -28.59
N GLY A 627 32.68 -18.42 -29.28
CA GLY A 627 32.45 -18.86 -30.67
C GLY A 627 31.87 -20.26 -30.73
#